data_AF-A0A953RPT4-F1
#
_entry.id   AF-A0A953RPT4-F1
#
_cell.length_a   1.000
_cell.length_b   1.000
_cell.length_c   1.000
_cell.angle_alpha   90.00
_cell.angle_beta   90.00
_cell.angle_gamma   90.00
#
_symmetry.space_group_name_H-M   'P 1'
#
loop_
_entity.id
_entity.type
_entity.pdbx_description
1 polymer ?
#
loop_
_entity_poly.entity_id
_entity_poly.type
_entity_poly.pdbx_seq_one_letter_code
_entity_poly.pdbx_strand_id
1 'polypeptide(L)'
;MDIANKPSNAIRCDACPVLCYINPGRTGACDRYANDNGQLVRIDPHVVLDRAVSRGDSVVPFLDRDREWDGRIVTGPENFVTAIGAGTTYPDYKPAPFIISSAVQGVDMVTVVTEGIFSYCGVKVKIDTDRHLGPETNLVRAQGEPVGHVTTSEYGSQMLSLGGVRHLTGGSRKEGTVTCETLLNLCDRTPVELTIDGGATVIVQAGQPPVVGGVQEERMRVGCGSATIGMFAKQWLGKVDEVVVVDDHITGVLSEHQAGKLLGVPATGIKVKGHRSTPGRYFRVAEPGTAWGGTNIDDPLSILQNFNPKLAWPKLRLLMVSTTGEHYAYFELDEALRPVEKELPASLSESVARIKENCEPALCTILFMGGAGGSLRAGVTENPVRLTYSVRDSLTRVTCGGAPVYVWPGGGITFMVDVSRMPEHAFGYVPTPALVAPIEFTLKLADYAALGGYMDHVRSLDSIMDEKGRRRLSANPDNPWPLSPEKSSSSGPGSDQ
;
A
#
# COMPACT_ATOMS: atom_id res chain seq x y z
N MET A 1 -41.74 33.15 -11.82
CA MET A 1 -40.90 34.07 -12.61
C MET A 1 -39.53 34.02 -11.95
N ASP A 2 -38.48 33.42 -12.49
CA ASP A 2 -38.07 33.42 -13.90
C ASP A 2 -37.60 32.05 -14.40
N ILE A 3 -38.27 31.60 -15.46
CA ILE A 3 -37.75 30.66 -16.43
C ILE A 3 -36.87 31.51 -17.36
N ALA A 4 -35.63 31.76 -16.99
CA ALA A 4 -34.68 32.50 -17.82
C ALA A 4 -33.41 31.66 -18.02
N ASN A 5 -33.24 31.18 -19.26
CA ASN A 5 -32.08 30.50 -19.83
C ASN A 5 -31.64 29.17 -19.17
N LYS A 6 -32.36 28.08 -19.46
CA LYS A 6 -31.67 26.81 -19.70
C LYS A 6 -30.86 26.98 -21.00
N PRO A 7 -29.52 26.84 -21.00
CA PRO A 7 -28.78 26.67 -22.25
C PRO A 7 -29.45 25.52 -22.99
N SER A 8 -29.87 25.76 -24.24
CA SER A 8 -30.91 24.98 -24.93
C SER A 8 -30.63 23.48 -25.05
N ASN A 9 -29.40 23.02 -24.79
CA ASN A 9 -28.98 21.62 -24.86
C ASN A 9 -28.20 21.13 -23.61
N ALA A 10 -28.33 21.79 -22.45
CA ALA A 10 -27.71 21.31 -21.21
C ALA A 10 -28.43 20.06 -20.68
N ILE A 11 -27.67 19.01 -20.34
CA ILE A 11 -28.19 17.75 -19.81
C ILE A 11 -27.99 17.66 -18.30
N ARG A 12 -28.86 16.92 -17.61
CA ARG A 12 -28.66 16.56 -16.21
C ARG A 12 -28.00 15.18 -16.15
N CYS A 13 -26.78 15.12 -15.63
CA CYS A 13 -26.07 13.86 -15.43
C CYS A 13 -26.72 13.07 -14.28
N ASP A 14 -27.06 11.79 -14.51
CA ASP A 14 -27.65 10.91 -13.51
C ASP A 14 -26.69 9.80 -13.04
N ALA A 15 -25.39 9.96 -13.28
CA ALA A 15 -24.37 8.96 -12.92
C ALA A 15 -23.95 9.00 -11.43
N CYS A 16 -24.36 10.03 -10.67
CA CYS A 16 -24.09 10.13 -9.24
C CYS A 16 -25.10 11.05 -8.53
N PRO A 17 -25.15 11.04 -7.18
CA PRO A 17 -26.09 11.86 -6.40
C PRO A 17 -26.00 13.38 -6.60
N VAL A 18 -24.90 13.88 -7.18
CA VAL A 18 -24.69 15.33 -7.41
C VAL A 18 -25.65 15.89 -8.46
N LEU A 19 -26.08 15.06 -9.42
CA LEU A 19 -27.02 15.44 -10.48
C LEU A 19 -26.63 16.74 -11.24
N CYS A 20 -25.34 16.93 -11.53
CA CYS A 20 -24.84 18.16 -12.15
C CYS A 20 -25.41 18.39 -13.56
N TYR A 21 -25.57 19.67 -13.93
CA TYR A 21 -25.93 20.07 -15.29
C TYR A 21 -24.67 20.29 -16.13
N ILE A 22 -24.62 19.67 -17.30
CA ILE A 22 -23.46 19.72 -18.20
C ILE A 22 -23.87 20.44 -19.49
N ASN A 23 -23.18 21.54 -19.81
CA ASN A 23 -23.37 22.26 -21.06
C ASN A 23 -22.77 21.50 -22.25
N PRO A 24 -23.30 21.64 -23.48
CA PRO A 24 -22.75 20.99 -24.67
C PRO A 24 -21.25 21.24 -24.84
N GLY A 25 -20.49 20.18 -25.15
CA GLY A 25 -19.03 20.24 -25.33
C GLY A 25 -18.24 20.46 -24.04
N ARG A 26 -18.86 20.30 -22.86
CA ARG A 26 -18.21 20.44 -21.55
C ARG A 26 -18.26 19.11 -20.79
N THR A 27 -17.34 18.99 -19.83
CA THR A 27 -17.31 17.90 -18.85
C THR A 27 -18.19 18.25 -17.65
N GLY A 28 -18.70 17.22 -16.98
CA GLY A 28 -19.36 17.34 -15.69
C GLY A 28 -18.34 17.57 -14.58
N ALA A 29 -18.83 17.88 -13.38
CA ALA A 29 -17.97 18.31 -12.27
C ALA A 29 -16.98 17.25 -11.74
N CYS A 30 -17.06 16.01 -12.22
CA CYS A 30 -16.14 14.91 -11.91
C CYS A 30 -15.20 14.56 -13.07
N ASP A 31 -15.29 15.28 -14.19
CA ASP A 31 -14.55 15.06 -15.44
C ASP A 31 -14.68 13.67 -16.11
N ARG A 32 -15.47 12.75 -15.53
CA ARG A 32 -15.72 11.40 -16.08
C ARG A 32 -16.82 11.33 -17.15
N TYR A 33 -17.70 12.33 -17.17
CA TYR A 33 -18.85 12.40 -18.07
C TYR A 33 -18.86 13.74 -18.81
N ALA A 34 -19.25 13.74 -20.08
CA ALA A 34 -19.41 14.92 -20.90
C ALA A 34 -20.78 14.98 -21.56
N ASN A 35 -21.17 16.17 -21.99
CA ASN A 35 -22.31 16.37 -22.86
C ASN A 35 -21.84 16.45 -24.31
N ASP A 36 -21.96 15.34 -25.04
CA ASP A 36 -21.75 15.29 -26.48
C ASP A 36 -23.09 15.50 -27.19
N ASN A 37 -23.32 16.72 -27.68
CA ASN A 37 -24.50 17.08 -28.48
C ASN A 37 -25.86 16.68 -27.87
N GLY A 38 -26.03 16.85 -26.56
CA GLY A 38 -27.25 16.51 -25.83
C GLY A 38 -27.28 15.08 -25.30
N GLN A 39 -26.20 14.31 -25.47
CA GLN A 39 -26.05 12.96 -24.93
C GLN A 39 -25.02 12.94 -23.81
N LEU A 40 -25.34 12.26 -22.71
CA LEU A 40 -24.38 12.00 -21.65
C LEU A 40 -23.44 10.90 -22.12
N VAL A 41 -22.19 11.25 -22.39
CA VAL A 41 -21.16 10.29 -22.79
C VAL A 41 -20.13 10.16 -21.70
N ARG A 42 -19.58 8.96 -21.57
CA ARG A 42 -18.44 8.72 -20.69
C ARG A 42 -17.15 9.10 -21.43
N ILE A 43 -16.25 9.78 -20.72
CA ILE A 43 -14.95 10.20 -21.28
C ILE A 43 -13.92 9.08 -21.14
N ASP A 44 -13.90 8.42 -19.98
CA ASP A 44 -12.98 7.32 -19.74
C ASP A 44 -13.45 6.04 -20.43
N PRO A 45 -12.60 5.39 -21.25
CA PRO A 45 -12.96 4.14 -21.89
C PRO A 45 -13.05 3.01 -20.85
N HIS A 46 -13.99 2.09 -21.06
CA HIS A 46 -14.11 0.88 -20.23
C HIS A 46 -12.93 -0.06 -20.49
N VAL A 47 -12.29 -0.52 -19.43
CA VAL A 47 -11.04 -1.29 -19.51
C VAL A 47 -11.28 -2.80 -19.50
N VAL A 48 -10.62 -3.48 -20.44
CA VAL A 48 -10.53 -4.93 -20.51
C VAL A 48 -9.06 -5.33 -20.33
N LEU A 49 -8.79 -6.27 -19.43
CA LEU A 49 -7.47 -6.88 -19.29
C LEU A 49 -7.33 -8.04 -20.26
N ASP A 50 -6.18 -8.08 -20.93
CA ASP A 50 -5.79 -9.14 -21.86
C ASP A 50 -4.58 -9.91 -21.30
N ARG A 51 -4.72 -11.23 -21.21
CA ARG A 51 -3.73 -12.18 -20.70
C ARG A 51 -2.76 -12.66 -21.78
N ALA A 52 -3.07 -12.53 -23.07
CA ALA A 52 -2.14 -12.84 -24.15
C ALA A 52 -1.00 -11.81 -24.21
N VAL A 53 -1.31 -10.54 -23.97
CA VAL A 53 -0.31 -9.45 -23.99
C VAL A 53 0.70 -9.58 -22.83
N SER A 54 0.35 -10.26 -21.73
CA SER A 54 1.25 -10.44 -20.57
C SER A 54 2.25 -11.60 -20.71
N ARG A 55 2.09 -12.50 -21.69
CA ARG A 55 3.03 -13.62 -21.93
C ARG A 55 4.22 -13.26 -22.83
N GLY A 56 4.33 -12.00 -23.26
CA GLY A 56 5.38 -11.59 -24.20
C GLY A 56 5.16 -12.10 -25.62
N ASP A 57 3.96 -12.63 -25.91
CA ASP A 57 3.54 -12.86 -27.28
C ASP A 57 3.50 -11.49 -27.95
N SER A 58 4.36 -11.33 -28.95
CA SER A 58 4.33 -10.16 -29.82
C SER A 58 2.87 -9.96 -30.23
N VAL A 59 2.34 -8.75 -30.09
CA VAL A 59 1.08 -8.39 -30.75
C VAL A 59 1.34 -8.51 -32.24
N VAL A 60 1.15 -9.71 -32.81
CA VAL A 60 1.29 -9.94 -34.23
C VAL A 60 0.05 -9.30 -34.86
N PRO A 61 0.23 -8.26 -35.69
CA PRO A 61 -0.90 -7.66 -36.38
C PRO A 61 -1.48 -8.72 -37.32
N PHE A 62 -2.80 -8.93 -37.23
CA PHE A 62 -3.66 -9.53 -38.27
C PHE A 62 -3.00 -10.61 -39.17
N LEU A 63 -3.38 -11.87 -38.94
CA LEU A 63 -3.14 -13.08 -39.77
C LEU A 63 -1.98 -13.99 -39.31
N ASP A 64 -2.23 -14.85 -38.34
CA ASP A 64 -1.60 -16.19 -38.32
C ASP A 64 -2.56 -17.18 -38.98
N ARG A 65 -2.21 -17.63 -40.18
CA ARG A 65 -3.01 -18.54 -41.04
C ARG A 65 -2.77 -20.03 -40.78
N ASP A 66 -1.98 -20.39 -39.77
CA ASP A 66 -1.55 -21.79 -39.57
C ASP A 66 -2.12 -22.49 -38.32
N ARG A 67 -3.25 -21.99 -37.78
CA ARG A 67 -4.13 -22.79 -36.92
C ARG A 67 -5.44 -23.06 -37.66
N GLU A 68 -5.84 -24.34 -37.77
CA GLU A 68 -7.20 -24.68 -38.19
C GLU A 68 -8.19 -23.96 -37.27
N TRP A 69 -8.87 -22.98 -37.84
CA TRP A 69 -9.84 -22.14 -37.15
C TRP A 69 -11.11 -22.95 -36.88
N ASP A 70 -11.44 -23.13 -35.60
CA ASP A 70 -12.60 -23.90 -35.12
C ASP A 70 -13.95 -23.13 -35.26
N GLY A 71 -13.95 -22.00 -35.97
CA GLY A 71 -15.12 -21.16 -36.18
C GLY A 71 -15.45 -20.22 -35.01
N ARG A 72 -14.64 -20.20 -33.94
CA ARG A 72 -14.81 -19.24 -32.83
C ARG A 72 -14.00 -17.98 -33.08
N ILE A 73 -14.61 -16.81 -32.90
CA ILE A 73 -13.94 -15.49 -33.03
C ILE A 73 -13.08 -15.18 -31.79
N VAL A 74 -13.39 -15.85 -30.66
CA VAL A 74 -12.67 -15.72 -29.39
C VAL A 74 -12.34 -17.12 -28.87
N THR A 75 -11.05 -17.45 -28.78
CA THR A 75 -10.58 -18.51 -27.87
C THR A 75 -10.70 -17.97 -26.44
N GLY A 76 -11.62 -18.44 -25.59
CA GLY A 76 -11.66 -18.04 -24.16
C GLY A 76 -10.38 -18.50 -23.40
N PRO A 77 -10.14 -18.18 -22.10
CA PRO A 77 -10.56 -17.09 -21.21
C PRO A 77 -9.39 -16.09 -21.02
N GLU A 78 -8.91 -15.47 -22.11
CA GLU A 78 -7.76 -14.56 -22.08
C GLU A 78 -8.15 -13.09 -21.80
N ASN A 79 -9.46 -12.78 -21.74
CA ASN A 79 -9.95 -11.43 -21.45
C ASN A 79 -10.69 -11.38 -20.11
N PHE A 80 -10.49 -10.30 -19.35
CA PHE A 80 -11.21 -10.00 -18.12
C PHE A 80 -11.75 -8.58 -18.15
N VAL A 81 -13.04 -8.42 -17.82
CA VAL A 81 -13.72 -7.12 -17.82
C VAL A 81 -13.54 -6.48 -16.45
N THR A 82 -12.89 -5.31 -16.42
CA THR A 82 -12.66 -4.59 -15.16
C THR A 82 -13.72 -3.54 -14.91
N ALA A 83 -13.87 -3.08 -13.68
CA ALA A 83 -14.78 -1.99 -13.36
C ALA A 83 -14.24 -0.60 -13.75
N ILE A 84 -13.00 -0.49 -14.18
CA ILE A 84 -12.43 0.79 -14.58
C ILE A 84 -13.15 1.27 -15.84
N GLY A 85 -13.85 2.40 -15.75
CA GLY A 85 -14.62 2.89 -16.88
C GLY A 85 -16.03 2.28 -17.00
N ALA A 86 -16.46 1.39 -16.10
CA ALA A 86 -17.71 0.64 -16.23
C ALA A 86 -18.97 1.48 -16.00
N GLY A 87 -18.92 2.41 -15.05
CA GLY A 87 -20.07 3.19 -14.62
C GLY A 87 -20.46 2.81 -13.21
N THR A 88 -21.40 3.55 -12.66
CA THR A 88 -21.91 3.32 -11.30
C THR A 88 -23.28 2.65 -11.36
N THR A 89 -23.72 2.11 -10.23
CA THR A 89 -25.07 1.59 -10.05
C THR A 89 -26.07 2.67 -9.69
N TYR A 90 -25.79 3.96 -9.92
CA TYR A 90 -26.63 5.06 -9.44
C TYR A 90 -27.81 5.39 -10.38
N PRO A 91 -29.03 5.66 -9.86
CA PRO A 91 -29.46 5.43 -8.47
C PRO A 91 -29.42 3.96 -8.08
N ASP A 92 -29.06 3.70 -6.83
CA ASP A 92 -28.50 2.43 -6.32
C ASP A 92 -29.31 1.13 -6.54
N TYR A 93 -30.55 1.23 -7.00
CA TYR A 93 -31.38 0.07 -7.39
C TYR A 93 -31.13 -0.39 -8.83
N LYS A 94 -30.39 0.39 -9.64
CA LYS A 94 -30.04 -0.01 -11.01
C LYS A 94 -29.02 -1.15 -10.94
N PRO A 95 -29.22 -2.25 -11.70
CA PRO A 95 -28.21 -3.29 -11.84
C PRO A 95 -26.88 -2.72 -12.33
N ALA A 96 -25.79 -3.39 -11.97
CA ALA A 96 -24.44 -3.04 -12.40
C ALA A 96 -24.38 -2.89 -13.93
N PRO A 97 -23.63 -1.90 -14.47
CA PRO A 97 -23.59 -1.64 -15.91
C PRO A 97 -23.16 -2.85 -16.75
N PHE A 98 -22.32 -3.71 -16.18
CA PHE A 98 -21.86 -4.92 -16.82
C PHE A 98 -22.01 -6.12 -15.86
N ILE A 99 -22.81 -7.09 -16.30
CA ILE A 99 -22.99 -8.40 -15.66
C ILE A 99 -22.65 -9.43 -16.72
N ILE A 100 -21.42 -9.91 -16.71
CA ILE A 100 -20.82 -10.59 -17.87
C ILE A 100 -20.67 -12.07 -17.59
N SER A 101 -21.32 -12.91 -18.39
CA SER A 101 -21.12 -14.36 -18.38
C SER A 101 -19.93 -14.75 -19.26
N SER A 102 -19.16 -15.72 -18.77
CA SER A 102 -18.06 -16.34 -19.52
C SER A 102 -17.89 -17.80 -19.10
N ALA A 103 -17.49 -18.66 -20.04
CA ALA A 103 -17.12 -20.03 -19.75
C ALA A 103 -15.62 -20.10 -19.42
N VAL A 104 -15.29 -20.53 -18.20
CA VAL A 104 -13.91 -20.63 -17.72
C VAL A 104 -13.63 -22.06 -17.31
N GLN A 105 -12.72 -22.74 -18.03
CA GLN A 105 -12.36 -24.14 -17.76
C GLN A 105 -13.58 -25.08 -17.67
N GLY A 106 -14.60 -24.84 -18.50
CA GLY A 106 -15.84 -25.63 -18.51
C GLY A 106 -16.85 -25.28 -17.42
N VAL A 107 -16.62 -24.22 -16.64
CA VAL A 107 -17.54 -23.69 -15.64
C VAL A 107 -18.16 -22.38 -16.13
N ASP A 108 -19.48 -22.26 -16.03
CA ASP A 108 -20.18 -21.00 -16.31
C ASP A 108 -19.96 -20.02 -15.16
N MET A 109 -19.20 -18.97 -15.45
CA MET A 109 -18.87 -17.90 -14.52
C MET A 109 -19.62 -16.63 -14.89
N VAL A 110 -19.82 -15.77 -13.90
CA VAL A 110 -20.29 -14.39 -14.10
C VAL A 110 -19.40 -13.43 -13.34
N THR A 111 -19.09 -12.30 -13.97
CA THR A 111 -18.40 -11.16 -13.35
C THR A 111 -19.34 -9.97 -13.36
N VAL A 112 -19.71 -9.50 -12.16
CA VAL A 112 -20.46 -8.27 -11.96
C VAL A 112 -19.49 -7.13 -11.75
N VAL A 113 -19.63 -6.06 -12.53
CA VAL A 113 -18.60 -5.03 -12.69
C VAL A 113 -19.22 -3.65 -12.49
N THR A 114 -18.73 -2.90 -11.50
CA THR A 114 -19.20 -1.54 -11.20
C THR A 114 -18.12 -0.68 -10.54
N GLU A 115 -18.20 0.63 -10.76
CA GLU A 115 -17.47 1.60 -9.96
C GLU A 115 -18.31 1.99 -8.74
N GLY A 116 -17.74 1.83 -7.55
CA GLY A 116 -18.35 2.27 -6.31
C GLY A 116 -18.00 3.71 -5.99
N ILE A 117 -18.95 4.49 -5.49
CA ILE A 117 -18.69 5.78 -4.84
C ILE A 117 -18.46 5.52 -3.35
N PHE A 118 -17.23 5.68 -2.89
CA PHE A 118 -16.81 5.36 -1.54
C PHE A 118 -16.62 6.62 -0.70
N SER A 119 -17.62 6.96 0.12
CA SER A 119 -17.49 8.00 1.16
C SER A 119 -16.85 7.46 2.45
N TYR A 120 -16.89 6.14 2.65
CA TYR A 120 -16.27 5.42 3.77
C TYR A 120 -15.02 4.69 3.27
N CYS A 121 -14.01 5.45 2.84
CA CYS A 121 -12.72 4.92 2.40
C CYS A 121 -11.57 5.81 2.84
N GLY A 122 -10.37 5.28 2.70
CA GLY A 122 -9.11 5.99 2.88
C GLY A 122 -7.95 5.17 2.33
N VAL A 123 -6.73 5.62 2.60
CA VAL A 123 -5.53 4.83 2.33
C VAL A 123 -4.75 4.57 3.61
N LYS A 124 -4.13 3.40 3.68
CA LYS A 124 -3.08 3.08 4.63
C LYS A 124 -1.74 3.23 3.93
N VAL A 125 -0.87 4.04 4.50
CA VAL A 125 0.47 4.32 3.97
C VAL A 125 1.48 3.64 4.88
N LYS A 126 2.22 2.66 4.38
CA LYS A 126 3.40 2.09 5.05
C LYS A 126 4.63 2.78 4.48
N ILE A 127 5.44 3.36 5.35
CA ILE A 127 6.63 4.14 5.01
C ILE A 127 7.83 3.46 5.65
N ASP A 128 8.65 2.83 4.82
CA ASP A 128 9.89 2.21 5.27
C ASP A 128 10.95 3.29 5.47
N THR A 129 11.20 3.64 6.72
CA THR A 129 12.16 4.65 7.14
C THR A 129 12.49 4.48 8.61
N ASP A 130 13.73 4.77 8.97
CA ASP A 130 14.15 4.85 10.37
C ASP A 130 14.07 6.27 10.93
N ARG A 131 13.89 7.29 10.07
CA ARG A 131 13.72 8.67 10.52
C ARG A 131 12.35 8.86 11.13
N HIS A 132 12.30 9.38 12.36
CA HIS A 132 11.04 9.71 13.00
C HIS A 132 10.22 10.72 12.18
N LEU A 133 9.00 10.34 11.80
CA LEU A 133 8.08 11.19 11.04
C LEU A 133 7.25 12.09 11.96
N GLY A 134 6.93 11.62 13.16
CA GLY A 134 6.22 12.39 14.17
C GLY A 134 5.44 11.50 15.13
N PRO A 135 4.84 12.09 16.19
CA PRO A 135 4.16 11.32 17.22
C PRO A 135 2.92 10.59 16.67
N GLU A 136 2.68 9.38 17.16
CA GLU A 136 1.43 8.66 16.89
C GLU A 136 0.22 9.52 17.28
N THR A 137 -0.88 9.41 16.51
CA THR A 137 -2.12 10.19 16.61
C THR A 137 -2.04 11.64 16.13
N ASN A 138 -0.85 12.19 15.87
CA ASN A 138 -0.74 13.55 15.36
C ASN A 138 -1.30 13.67 13.94
N LEU A 139 -1.85 14.84 13.65
CA LEU A 139 -2.49 15.13 12.36
C LEU A 139 -1.45 15.12 11.24
N VAL A 140 -1.85 14.51 10.13
CA VAL A 140 -1.15 14.60 8.85
C VAL A 140 -1.90 15.62 8.01
N ARG A 141 -1.16 16.55 7.41
CA ARG A 141 -1.70 17.64 6.60
C ARG A 141 -1.22 17.57 5.17
N ALA A 142 -2.12 17.91 4.25
CA ALA A 142 -1.80 18.24 2.87
C ALA A 142 -2.37 19.63 2.58
N GLN A 143 -1.62 20.49 1.89
CA GLN A 143 -2.05 21.87 1.58
C GLN A 143 -2.57 22.65 2.82
N GLY A 144 -2.03 22.35 4.01
CA GLY A 144 -2.43 22.90 5.31
C GLY A 144 -3.69 22.27 5.96
N GLU A 145 -4.48 21.50 5.22
CA GLU A 145 -5.68 20.84 5.74
C GLU A 145 -5.37 19.49 6.39
N PRO A 146 -6.04 19.11 7.49
CA PRO A 146 -5.89 17.79 8.09
C PRO A 146 -6.54 16.73 7.19
N VAL A 147 -5.75 15.76 6.72
CA VAL A 147 -6.20 14.69 5.81
C VAL A 147 -6.12 13.30 6.46
N GLY A 148 -5.59 13.20 7.68
CA GLY A 148 -5.41 11.94 8.39
C GLY A 148 -4.55 12.11 9.64
N HIS A 149 -3.93 11.01 10.08
CA HIS A 149 -3.03 10.99 11.23
C HIS A 149 -1.93 9.94 11.09
N VAL A 150 -0.85 10.12 11.85
CA VAL A 150 0.16 9.08 12.09
C VAL A 150 -0.49 7.97 12.90
N THR A 151 -0.41 6.73 12.43
CA THR A 151 -0.97 5.55 13.10
C THR A 151 0.15 4.66 13.62
N THR A 152 -0.23 3.58 14.29
CA THR A 152 0.70 2.66 14.94
C THR A 152 1.76 2.16 13.96
N SER A 153 3.02 2.22 14.37
CA SER A 153 4.15 1.71 13.57
C SER A 153 4.20 0.19 13.64
N GLU A 154 4.39 -0.47 12.49
CA GLU A 154 4.43 -1.93 12.38
C GLU A 154 5.71 -2.35 11.67
N TYR A 155 6.44 -3.32 12.25
CA TYR A 155 7.63 -3.94 11.67
C TYR A 155 8.65 -2.95 11.08
N GLY A 156 9.17 -2.06 11.91
CA GLY A 156 10.22 -1.12 11.51
C GLY A 156 9.74 0.09 10.72
N SER A 157 8.58 0.01 10.07
CA SER A 157 7.97 1.06 9.26
C SER A 157 7.13 2.03 10.07
N GLN A 158 7.08 3.28 9.64
CA GLN A 158 6.10 4.25 10.13
C GLN A 158 4.87 4.27 9.23
N MET A 159 3.72 4.57 9.82
CA MET A 159 2.44 4.37 9.14
C MET A 159 1.54 5.59 9.24
N LEU A 160 0.82 5.89 8.15
CA LEU A 160 -0.20 6.93 8.12
C LEU A 160 -1.56 6.32 7.77
N SER A 161 -2.60 6.84 8.40
CA SER A 161 -4.00 6.57 8.05
C SER A 161 -4.62 7.84 7.50
N LEU A 162 -4.84 7.89 6.19
CA LEU A 162 -5.35 9.07 5.48
C LEU A 162 -6.77 8.82 4.98
N GLY A 163 -7.59 9.87 4.95
CA GLY A 163 -8.98 9.81 4.52
C GLY A 163 -9.95 9.41 5.64
N GLY A 164 -11.02 8.72 5.26
CA GLY A 164 -12.13 8.37 6.14
C GLY A 164 -13.26 9.40 6.08
N VAL A 165 -14.46 8.96 6.48
CA VAL A 165 -15.70 9.76 6.38
C VAL A 165 -15.60 11.12 7.04
N ARG A 166 -14.84 11.22 8.15
CA ARG A 166 -14.59 12.47 8.86
C ARG A 166 -13.88 13.49 7.98
N HIS A 167 -12.76 13.12 7.38
CA HIS A 167 -11.96 14.03 6.56
C HIS A 167 -12.61 14.31 5.19
N LEU A 168 -13.29 13.32 4.60
CA LEU A 168 -13.98 13.49 3.33
C LEU A 168 -15.26 14.34 3.45
N THR A 169 -16.07 14.14 4.50
CA THR A 169 -17.42 14.72 4.57
C THR A 169 -17.80 15.35 5.90
N GLY A 170 -17.11 15.03 6.99
CA GLY A 170 -17.39 15.55 8.33
C GLY A 170 -16.72 16.89 8.66
N GLY A 171 -15.68 17.25 7.90
CA GLY A 171 -14.89 18.46 8.07
C GLY A 171 -15.39 19.67 7.26
N SER A 172 -14.50 20.61 6.97
CA SER A 172 -14.81 21.72 6.08
C SER A 172 -14.88 21.27 4.62
N ARG A 173 -15.53 22.06 3.75
CA ARG A 173 -15.52 21.79 2.29
C ARG A 173 -14.09 21.74 1.74
N LYS A 174 -13.21 22.62 2.23
CA LYS A 174 -11.81 22.68 1.80
C LYS A 174 -11.06 21.42 2.24
N GLU A 175 -11.25 20.99 3.47
CA GLU A 175 -10.68 19.75 4.02
C GLU A 175 -11.11 18.54 3.19
N GLY A 176 -12.40 18.41 2.88
CA GLY A 176 -12.94 17.32 2.06
C GLY A 176 -12.35 17.29 0.65
N THR A 177 -12.26 18.44 -0.02
CA THR A 177 -11.63 18.54 -1.35
C THR A 177 -10.16 18.15 -1.31
N VAL A 178 -9.37 18.71 -0.39
CA VAL A 178 -7.94 18.44 -0.28
C VAL A 178 -7.70 16.98 0.10
N THR A 179 -8.50 16.41 1.00
CA THR A 179 -8.44 14.99 1.35
C THR A 179 -8.70 14.12 0.12
N CYS A 180 -9.76 14.41 -0.64
CA CYS A 180 -10.11 13.64 -1.83
C CYS A 180 -9.00 13.70 -2.89
N GLU A 181 -8.45 14.89 -3.16
CA GLU A 181 -7.32 15.10 -4.07
C GLU A 181 -6.06 14.34 -3.61
N THR A 182 -5.72 14.42 -2.32
CA THR A 182 -4.59 13.70 -1.70
C THR A 182 -4.72 12.20 -1.92
N LEU A 183 -5.90 11.63 -1.62
CA LEU A 183 -6.15 10.20 -1.78
C LEU A 183 -6.13 9.78 -3.25
N LEU A 184 -6.70 10.57 -4.16
CA LEU A 184 -6.71 10.29 -5.60
C LEU A 184 -5.27 10.27 -6.14
N ASN A 185 -4.46 11.28 -5.83
CA ASN A 185 -3.06 11.34 -6.22
C ASN A 185 -2.27 10.12 -5.73
N LEU A 186 -2.46 9.71 -4.47
CA LEU A 186 -1.81 8.53 -3.92
C LEU A 186 -2.25 7.23 -4.61
N CYS A 187 -3.54 7.10 -4.92
CA CYS A 187 -4.07 5.92 -5.62
C CYS A 187 -3.60 5.88 -7.09
N ASP A 188 -3.38 7.04 -7.70
CA ASP A 188 -2.82 7.19 -9.05
C ASP A 188 -1.28 7.22 -9.05
N ARG A 189 -0.64 6.88 -7.92
CA ARG A 189 0.84 6.80 -7.77
C ARG A 189 1.56 8.11 -8.07
N THR A 190 0.88 9.23 -7.88
CA THR A 190 1.46 10.57 -7.92
C THR A 190 2.10 10.89 -6.55
N PRO A 191 3.30 11.49 -6.52
CA PRO A 191 3.91 11.89 -5.24
C PRO A 191 3.07 12.94 -4.53
N VAL A 192 2.95 12.79 -3.21
CA VAL A 192 2.22 13.73 -2.35
C VAL A 192 3.10 14.17 -1.19
N GLU A 193 3.25 15.49 -1.05
CA GLU A 193 3.89 16.10 0.11
C GLU A 193 2.89 16.21 1.27
N LEU A 194 3.32 15.72 2.44
CA LEU A 194 2.56 15.70 3.68
C LEU A 194 3.37 16.35 4.79
N THR A 195 2.71 17.06 5.68
CA THR A 195 3.32 17.62 6.90
C THR A 195 2.68 17.01 8.12
N ILE A 196 3.47 16.53 9.07
CA ILE A 196 2.98 15.99 10.34
C ILE A 196 3.08 17.08 11.41
N ASP A 197 1.98 17.31 12.13
CA ASP A 197 1.98 18.27 13.25
C ASP A 197 3.00 17.84 14.30
N GLY A 198 3.95 18.72 14.64
CA GLY A 198 5.04 18.40 15.56
C GLY A 198 6.04 17.35 15.04
N GLY A 199 6.04 17.07 13.73
CA GLY A 199 6.90 16.09 13.09
C GLY A 199 7.56 16.61 11.81
N ALA A 200 7.89 15.70 10.91
CA ALA A 200 8.57 15.95 9.65
C ALA A 200 7.59 16.29 8.51
N THR A 201 8.14 16.95 7.49
CA THR A 201 7.56 16.94 6.13
C THR A 201 8.03 15.68 5.42
N VAL A 202 7.13 14.96 4.77
CA VAL A 202 7.41 13.72 4.04
C VAL A 202 6.73 13.73 2.68
N ILE A 203 7.46 13.35 1.64
CA ILE A 203 6.91 13.05 0.31
C ILE A 203 6.75 11.53 0.21
N VAL A 204 5.55 11.09 -0.11
CA VAL A 204 5.20 9.67 -0.27
C VAL A 204 4.67 9.41 -1.68
N GLN A 205 5.04 8.27 -2.25
CA GLN A 205 4.58 7.82 -3.56
C GLN A 205 4.57 6.29 -3.62
N ALA A 206 3.47 5.69 -4.08
CA ALA A 206 3.38 4.23 -4.17
C ALA A 206 4.53 3.62 -4.98
N GLY A 207 5.25 2.68 -4.37
CA GLY A 207 6.35 1.97 -5.01
C GLY A 207 7.66 2.76 -5.09
N GLN A 208 7.78 3.93 -4.45
CA GLN A 208 9.01 4.73 -4.40
C GLN A 208 9.50 4.93 -2.96
N PRO A 209 10.81 5.16 -2.76
CA PRO A 209 11.32 5.50 -1.44
C PRO A 209 10.77 6.85 -0.94
N PRO A 210 10.49 6.99 0.37
CA PRO A 210 10.05 8.28 0.93
C PRO A 210 11.16 9.33 0.90
N VAL A 211 10.75 10.60 0.84
CA VAL A 211 11.65 11.75 1.09
C VAL A 211 11.23 12.41 2.40
N VAL A 212 12.05 12.29 3.44
CA VAL A 212 11.76 12.80 4.79
C VAL A 212 12.65 14.01 5.05
N GLY A 213 12.06 15.17 5.31
CA GLY A 213 12.80 16.41 5.57
C GLY A 213 13.72 16.83 4.42
N GLY A 214 13.38 16.46 3.17
CA GLY A 214 14.19 16.71 1.98
C GLY A 214 15.28 15.66 1.69
N VAL A 215 15.40 14.62 2.52
CA VAL A 215 16.36 13.52 2.33
C VAL A 215 15.61 12.29 1.84
N GLN A 216 16.03 11.73 0.72
CA GLN A 216 15.49 10.47 0.21
C GLN A 216 16.03 9.31 1.05
N GLU A 217 15.13 8.47 1.56
CA GLU A 217 15.51 7.26 2.27
C GLU A 217 15.95 6.18 1.29
N GLU A 218 17.02 5.45 1.61
CA GLU A 218 17.50 4.34 0.78
C GLU A 218 17.07 2.98 1.32
N ARG A 219 17.00 2.84 2.65
CA ARG A 219 16.88 1.54 3.34
C ARG A 219 16.05 1.64 4.61
N MET A 220 15.48 0.50 5.01
CA MET A 220 14.90 0.30 6.34
C MET A 220 15.81 -0.56 7.21
N ARG A 221 15.82 -0.31 8.53
CA ARG A 221 16.59 -1.10 9.49
C ARG A 221 16.36 -2.60 9.36
N VAL A 222 17.44 -3.35 9.59
CA VAL A 222 17.41 -4.83 9.68
C VAL A 222 16.62 -5.33 10.90
N GLY A 223 16.48 -4.48 11.93
CA GLY A 223 15.79 -4.79 13.18
C GLY A 223 16.18 -3.79 14.26
N CYS A 224 15.65 -3.98 15.47
CA CYS A 224 16.08 -3.18 16.63
C CYS A 224 17.53 -3.50 17.01
N GLY A 225 18.17 -2.63 17.80
CA GLY A 225 19.60 -2.80 18.17
C GLY A 225 19.91 -4.14 18.83
N SER A 226 18.98 -4.69 19.62
CA SER A 226 19.10 -6.04 20.19
C SER A 226 19.13 -7.15 19.13
N ALA A 227 18.30 -7.04 18.09
CA ALA A 227 18.25 -8.03 17.02
C ALA A 227 19.54 -7.99 16.20
N THR A 228 20.02 -6.79 15.87
CA THR A 228 21.30 -6.58 15.19
C THR A 228 22.44 -7.23 15.96
N ILE A 229 22.50 -7.09 17.30
CA ILE A 229 23.51 -7.81 18.09
C ILE A 229 23.37 -9.32 17.93
N GLY A 230 22.16 -9.87 18.04
CA GLY A 230 21.92 -11.30 17.87
C GLY A 230 22.41 -11.83 16.52
N MET A 231 22.20 -11.07 15.44
CA MET A 231 22.57 -11.43 14.07
C MET A 231 24.08 -11.34 13.82
N PHE A 232 24.75 -10.31 14.36
CA PHE A 232 26.12 -9.97 13.98
C PHE A 232 27.19 -10.30 15.04
N ALA A 233 26.81 -10.70 16.27
CA ALA A 233 27.76 -10.93 17.38
C ALA A 233 28.94 -11.86 17.02
N LYS A 234 28.71 -12.93 16.27
CA LYS A 234 29.77 -13.87 15.86
C LYS A 234 30.81 -13.21 14.93
N GLN A 235 30.39 -12.22 14.14
CA GLN A 235 31.28 -11.50 13.22
C GLN A 235 32.21 -10.54 13.95
N TRP A 236 31.80 -10.05 15.13
CA TRP A 236 32.57 -9.14 15.97
C TRP A 236 33.55 -9.85 16.91
N LEU A 237 33.33 -11.15 17.17
CA LEU A 237 34.16 -11.95 18.07
C LEU A 237 35.64 -11.88 17.67
N GLY A 238 36.50 -11.48 18.62
CA GLY A 238 37.94 -11.30 18.43
C GLY A 238 38.35 -10.02 17.69
N LYS A 239 37.41 -9.30 17.07
CA LYS A 239 37.68 -8.09 16.28
C LYS A 239 37.45 -6.80 17.06
N VAL A 240 36.52 -6.80 18.01
CA VAL A 240 36.17 -5.67 18.87
C VAL A 240 35.75 -6.20 20.24
N ASP A 241 35.92 -5.40 21.29
CA ASP A 241 35.66 -5.82 22.66
C ASP A 241 34.24 -5.48 23.11
N GLU A 242 33.66 -4.40 22.57
CA GLU A 242 32.28 -4.00 22.80
C GLU A 242 31.61 -3.46 21.52
N VAL A 243 30.32 -3.72 21.38
CA VAL A 243 29.49 -3.10 20.34
C VAL A 243 28.22 -2.56 20.95
N VAL A 244 27.92 -1.29 20.67
CA VAL A 244 26.64 -0.68 20.98
C VAL A 244 25.91 -0.41 19.67
N VAL A 245 24.75 -1.06 19.52
CA VAL A 245 23.87 -0.79 18.38
C VAL A 245 22.81 0.20 18.82
N VAL A 246 22.92 1.42 18.33
CA VAL A 246 22.07 2.56 18.69
C VAL A 246 20.79 2.51 17.85
N ASP A 247 19.66 2.59 18.55
CA ASP A 247 18.30 2.51 18.01
C ASP A 247 17.37 3.26 18.97
N ASP A 248 16.41 3.99 18.42
CA ASP A 248 15.42 4.78 19.17
C ASP A 248 14.51 3.92 20.05
N HIS A 249 14.16 2.72 19.59
CA HIS A 249 13.33 1.78 20.34
C HIS A 249 14.15 0.97 21.34
N ILE A 250 15.15 0.22 20.86
CA ILE A 250 15.93 -0.74 21.67
C ILE A 250 17.40 -0.67 21.31
N THR A 251 18.17 0.08 22.08
CA THR A 251 19.63 0.07 21.98
C THR A 251 20.19 -1.24 22.56
N GLY A 252 21.08 -1.88 21.80
CA GLY A 252 21.73 -3.12 22.16
C GLY A 252 23.16 -2.91 22.68
N VAL A 253 23.62 -3.74 23.63
CA VAL A 253 25.03 -3.78 24.10
C VAL A 253 25.57 -5.21 24.09
N LEU A 254 26.64 -5.48 23.34
CA LEU A 254 27.12 -6.83 23.02
C LEU A 254 27.55 -7.62 24.25
N SER A 255 28.44 -7.08 25.10
CA SER A 255 29.02 -7.83 26.22
C SER A 255 27.99 -8.22 27.29
N GLU A 256 26.87 -7.49 27.36
CA GLU A 256 25.77 -7.78 28.26
C GLU A 256 24.69 -8.65 27.64
N HIS A 257 24.51 -8.57 26.31
CA HIS A 257 23.49 -9.31 25.58
C HIS A 257 23.75 -10.81 25.64
N GLN A 258 22.68 -11.61 25.59
CA GLN A 258 22.77 -13.07 25.69
C GLN A 258 23.69 -13.68 24.62
N ALA A 259 23.68 -13.13 23.40
CA ALA A 259 24.59 -13.55 22.32
C ALA A 259 26.06 -13.36 22.71
N GLY A 260 26.43 -12.22 23.30
CA GLY A 260 27.78 -11.98 23.78
C GLY A 260 28.16 -12.92 24.92
N LYS A 261 27.24 -13.17 25.87
CA LYS A 261 27.46 -14.13 26.96
C LYS A 261 27.74 -15.55 26.46
N LEU A 262 26.96 -16.04 25.50
CA LEU A 262 27.14 -17.37 24.92
C LEU A 262 28.43 -17.49 24.11
N LEU A 263 28.90 -16.39 23.52
CA LEU A 263 30.19 -16.33 22.82
C LEU A 263 31.38 -16.09 23.75
N GLY A 264 31.16 -15.94 25.06
CA GLY A 264 32.21 -15.69 26.04
C GLY A 264 32.81 -14.28 25.97
N VAL A 265 32.07 -13.29 25.43
CA VAL A 265 32.51 -11.89 25.40
C VAL A 265 32.68 -11.38 26.84
N PRO A 266 33.88 -10.90 27.24
CA PRO A 266 34.12 -10.38 28.57
C PRO A 266 33.26 -9.16 28.88
N ALA A 267 32.90 -8.97 30.16
CA ALA A 267 32.23 -7.74 30.57
C ALA A 267 33.18 -6.54 30.43
N THR A 268 32.73 -5.50 29.74
CA THR A 268 33.56 -4.33 29.40
C THR A 268 33.45 -3.20 30.42
N GLY A 269 32.49 -3.30 31.36
CA GLY A 269 32.18 -2.23 32.31
C GLY A 269 31.42 -1.05 31.69
N ILE A 270 30.97 -1.16 30.44
CA ILE A 270 30.14 -0.14 29.78
C ILE A 270 28.85 0.12 30.56
N LYS A 271 28.38 1.37 30.50
CA LYS A 271 27.10 1.79 31.08
C LYS A 271 26.38 2.70 30.11
N VAL A 272 25.12 2.41 29.83
CA VAL A 272 24.26 3.20 28.94
C VAL A 272 23.25 4.01 29.76
N LYS A 273 23.01 5.25 29.36
CA LYS A 273 21.93 6.12 29.87
C LYS A 273 20.62 5.63 29.27
N GLY A 274 19.82 4.93 30.05
CA GLY A 274 18.52 4.42 29.63
C GLY A 274 17.95 3.40 30.59
N HIS A 275 16.74 2.92 30.30
CA HIS A 275 16.06 1.89 31.10
C HIS A 275 16.48 0.50 30.63
N ARG A 276 17.28 -0.18 31.45
CA ARG A 276 17.62 -1.59 31.19
C ARG A 276 16.38 -2.46 31.30
N SER A 277 16.03 -3.14 30.21
CA SER A 277 14.92 -4.10 30.15
C SER A 277 15.38 -5.50 30.53
N THR A 278 16.34 -6.01 29.77
CA THR A 278 16.99 -7.32 29.93
C THR A 278 18.48 -7.14 29.67
N PRO A 279 19.36 -8.10 30.01
CA PRO A 279 20.80 -7.96 29.78
C PRO A 279 21.12 -7.55 28.33
N GLY A 280 21.84 -6.43 28.17
CA GLY A 280 22.20 -5.87 26.86
C GLY A 280 21.07 -5.24 26.05
N ARG A 281 19.88 -5.01 26.64
CA ARG A 281 18.74 -4.36 25.99
C ARG A 281 18.28 -3.14 26.79
N TYR A 282 18.34 -1.98 26.16
CA TYR A 282 18.05 -0.69 26.79
C TYR A 282 16.94 0.05 26.03
N PHE A 283 15.92 0.48 26.75
CA PHE A 283 14.85 1.35 26.25
C PHE A 283 15.10 2.79 26.64
N ARG A 284 14.48 3.74 25.92
CA ARG A 284 14.52 5.20 26.24
C ARG A 284 15.95 5.69 26.44
N VAL A 285 16.81 5.32 25.50
CA VAL A 285 18.22 5.73 25.50
C VAL A 285 18.37 7.12 24.88
N ALA A 286 17.63 7.37 23.81
CA ALA A 286 17.47 8.67 23.17
C ALA A 286 16.00 8.79 22.72
N GLU A 287 15.56 10.02 22.45
CA GLU A 287 14.24 10.24 21.87
C GLU A 287 14.28 9.99 20.35
N PRO A 288 13.15 9.64 19.72
CA PRO A 288 13.07 9.52 18.27
C PRO A 288 13.44 10.81 17.55
N GLY A 289 14.08 10.69 16.39
CA GLY A 289 14.52 11.83 15.59
C GLY A 289 15.02 11.41 14.20
N THR A 290 15.80 12.28 13.58
CA THR A 290 16.31 12.11 12.21
C THR A 290 17.82 11.89 12.14
N ALA A 291 18.47 11.69 13.28
CA ALA A 291 19.91 11.52 13.40
C ALA A 291 20.25 10.04 13.61
N TRP A 292 21.23 9.74 14.47
CA TRP A 292 21.84 8.41 14.56
C TRP A 292 20.82 7.30 14.83
N GLY A 293 20.65 6.35 13.91
CA GLY A 293 19.76 5.20 14.11
C GLY A 293 18.31 5.58 14.43
N GLY A 294 17.81 6.67 13.84
CA GLY A 294 16.43 7.13 14.07
C GLY A 294 16.22 7.91 15.36
N THR A 295 17.30 8.34 16.03
CA THR A 295 17.24 9.08 17.28
C THR A 295 17.44 10.59 17.07
N ASN A 296 17.31 11.37 18.14
CA ASN A 296 17.58 12.80 18.17
C ASN A 296 19.04 13.17 18.53
N ILE A 297 19.98 12.21 18.48
CA ILE A 297 21.38 12.44 18.85
C ILE A 297 22.32 12.37 17.64
N ASP A 298 23.27 13.31 17.59
CA ASP A 298 24.35 13.32 16.59
C ASP A 298 25.60 12.58 17.09
N ASP A 299 25.94 12.77 18.38
CA ASP A 299 27.08 12.10 19.03
C ASP A 299 26.63 10.80 19.70
N PRO A 300 27.05 9.62 19.21
CA PRO A 300 26.68 8.35 19.82
C PRO A 300 27.29 8.16 21.22
N LEU A 301 28.34 8.88 21.61
CA LEU A 301 28.90 8.77 22.97
C LEU A 301 28.01 9.44 24.02
N SER A 302 27.10 10.33 23.61
CA SER A 302 26.18 11.04 24.51
C SER A 302 25.31 10.11 25.35
N ILE A 303 25.05 8.88 24.86
CA ILE A 303 24.27 7.85 25.54
C ILE A 303 25.08 7.02 26.54
N LEU A 304 26.40 7.19 26.60
CA LEU A 304 27.26 6.45 27.51
C LEU A 304 27.46 7.20 28.83
N GLN A 305 27.62 6.43 29.91
CA GLN A 305 28.17 6.91 31.19
C GLN A 305 29.63 6.47 31.32
N ASN A 306 30.30 6.95 32.36
CA ASN A 306 31.66 6.50 32.67
C ASN A 306 31.73 4.97 32.82
N PHE A 307 32.71 4.37 32.15
CA PHE A 307 33.01 2.95 32.25
C PHE A 307 33.38 2.58 33.69
N ASN A 308 33.01 1.36 34.12
CA ASN A 308 33.40 0.84 35.42
C ASN A 308 34.90 0.48 35.41
N PRO A 309 35.76 1.20 36.19
CA PRO A 309 37.21 0.98 36.16
C PRO A 309 37.65 -0.37 36.74
N LYS A 310 36.75 -1.10 37.43
CA LYS A 310 37.03 -2.46 37.90
C LYS A 310 36.92 -3.52 36.80
N LEU A 311 36.30 -3.18 35.67
CA LEU A 311 36.02 -4.09 34.56
C LEU A 311 36.65 -3.62 33.24
N ALA A 312 36.63 -2.32 32.97
CA ALA A 312 37.20 -1.73 31.77
C ALA A 312 38.73 -1.63 31.83
N TRP A 313 39.40 -1.57 30.68
CA TRP A 313 40.85 -1.44 30.55
C TRP A 313 41.23 -0.43 29.45
N PRO A 314 42.43 0.19 29.53
CA PRO A 314 42.95 1.02 28.45
C PRO A 314 43.06 0.23 27.13
N LYS A 315 42.78 0.89 26.01
CA LYS A 315 42.73 0.33 24.64
C LYS A 315 41.59 -0.66 24.39
N LEU A 316 40.59 -0.73 25.28
CA LEU A 316 39.35 -1.45 24.97
C LEU A 316 38.73 -0.85 23.69
N ARG A 317 38.43 -1.72 22.73
CA ARG A 317 37.94 -1.38 21.40
C ARG A 317 36.41 -1.39 21.39
N LEU A 318 35.81 -0.26 21.02
CA LEU A 318 34.37 -0.03 21.03
C LEU A 318 33.88 0.35 19.63
N LEU A 319 32.86 -0.35 19.13
CA LEU A 319 32.13 0.04 17.94
C LEU A 319 30.74 0.58 18.32
N MET A 320 30.46 1.81 17.95
CA MET A 320 29.10 2.38 17.94
C MET A 320 28.56 2.25 16.53
N VAL A 321 27.36 1.70 16.33
CA VAL A 321 26.77 1.51 14.99
C VAL A 321 25.24 1.65 15.02
N SER A 322 24.62 2.15 13.96
CA SER A 322 23.16 2.16 13.81
C SER A 322 22.64 0.79 13.34
N THR A 323 21.34 0.59 13.44
CA THR A 323 20.65 -0.60 12.93
C THR A 323 20.68 -0.71 11.40
N THR A 324 20.98 0.37 10.69
CA THR A 324 21.21 0.41 9.23
C THR A 324 22.66 0.22 8.81
N GLY A 325 23.61 0.38 9.76
CA GLY A 325 25.04 0.47 9.45
C GLY A 325 25.45 1.75 8.71
N GLU A 326 24.53 2.69 8.48
CA GLU A 326 24.83 3.98 7.84
C GLU A 326 25.60 4.92 8.75
N HIS A 327 25.32 4.85 10.06
CA HIS A 327 26.06 5.56 11.07
C HIS A 327 26.94 4.58 11.84
N TYR A 328 28.25 4.85 11.90
CA TYR A 328 29.18 4.07 12.70
C TYR A 328 30.37 4.93 13.14
N ALA A 329 30.93 4.59 14.30
CA ALA A 329 32.13 5.23 14.82
C ALA A 329 32.90 4.22 15.69
N TYR A 330 34.22 4.24 15.60
CA TYR A 330 35.11 3.33 16.31
C TYR A 330 35.97 4.09 17.31
N PHE A 331 36.09 3.54 18.51
CA PHE A 331 36.77 4.18 19.62
C PHE A 331 37.69 3.20 20.33
N GLU A 332 38.77 3.73 20.89
CA GLU A 332 39.60 3.02 21.86
C GLU A 332 39.64 3.82 23.16
N LEU A 333 39.54 3.12 24.30
CA LEU A 333 39.63 3.79 25.59
C LEU A 333 41.06 4.29 25.85
N ASP A 334 41.21 5.54 26.31
CA ASP A 334 42.49 6.06 26.78
C ASP A 334 42.87 5.52 28.17
N GLU A 335 44.02 5.96 28.71
CA GLU A 335 44.47 5.60 30.07
C GLU A 335 43.50 6.05 31.17
N ALA A 336 42.64 7.04 30.90
CA ALA A 336 41.58 7.50 31.79
C ALA A 336 40.22 6.80 31.51
N LEU A 337 40.21 5.76 30.67
CA LEU A 337 39.04 4.98 30.27
C LEU A 337 37.97 5.79 29.53
N ARG A 338 38.39 6.84 28.81
CA ARG A 338 37.51 7.66 27.98
C ARG A 338 37.61 7.22 26.51
N PRO A 339 36.48 7.06 25.79
CA PRO A 339 36.52 6.74 24.37
C PRO A 339 37.23 7.85 23.58
N VAL A 340 38.23 7.47 22.78
CA VAL A 340 38.90 8.33 21.82
C VAL A 340 38.66 7.77 20.43
N GLU A 341 38.11 8.58 19.54
CA GLU A 341 37.77 8.16 18.17
C GLU A 341 39.03 7.76 17.40
N LYS A 342 38.89 6.69 16.60
CA LYS A 342 39.92 6.10 15.76
C LYS A 342 39.31 5.72 14.42
N GLU A 343 40.16 5.57 13.39
CA GLU A 343 39.71 5.05 12.10
C GLU A 343 39.14 3.63 12.24
N LEU A 344 38.05 3.33 11.54
CA LEU A 344 37.43 2.01 11.56
C LEU A 344 38.39 0.96 10.97
N PRO A 345 38.79 -0.08 11.73
CA PRO A 345 39.64 -1.14 11.21
C PRO A 345 38.98 -1.89 10.04
N ALA A 346 39.77 -2.28 9.05
CA ALA A 346 39.29 -3.05 7.89
C ALA A 346 38.60 -4.38 8.26
N SER A 347 38.91 -4.95 9.43
CA SER A 347 38.26 -6.16 9.94
C SER A 347 36.80 -5.93 10.37
N LEU A 348 36.42 -4.69 10.68
CA LEU A 348 35.07 -4.28 11.10
C LEU A 348 34.28 -3.62 9.97
N SER A 349 34.93 -3.04 8.96
CA SER A 349 34.25 -2.43 7.81
C SER A 349 33.34 -3.43 7.08
N GLU A 350 33.77 -4.68 6.91
CA GLU A 350 32.95 -5.75 6.35
C GLU A 350 31.69 -6.03 7.18
N SER A 351 31.80 -5.96 8.51
CA SER A 351 30.64 -6.19 9.38
C SER A 351 29.62 -5.06 9.27
N VAL A 352 30.08 -3.80 9.19
CA VAL A 352 29.19 -2.65 9.00
C VAL A 352 28.52 -2.72 7.63
N ALA A 353 29.29 -3.05 6.58
CA ALA A 353 28.77 -3.24 5.23
C ALA A 353 27.71 -4.35 5.19
N ARG A 354 27.91 -5.46 5.91
CA ARG A 354 26.93 -6.55 6.01
C ARG A 354 25.66 -6.15 6.75
N ILE A 355 25.72 -5.26 7.75
CA ILE A 355 24.50 -4.71 8.37
C ILE A 355 23.69 -3.99 7.30
N LYS A 356 24.34 -3.11 6.53
CA LYS A 356 23.70 -2.39 5.42
C LYS A 356 23.16 -3.34 4.35
N GLU A 357 23.89 -4.40 4.00
CA GLU A 357 23.48 -5.42 3.03
C GLU A 357 22.21 -6.17 3.45
N ASN A 358 22.01 -6.40 4.75
CA ASN A 358 20.83 -7.07 5.29
C ASN A 358 19.64 -6.11 5.51
N CYS A 359 19.80 -4.82 5.19
CA CYS A 359 18.70 -3.86 5.20
C CYS A 359 17.98 -3.87 3.85
N GLU A 360 16.64 -3.92 3.88
CA GLU A 360 15.80 -3.88 2.69
C GLU A 360 15.70 -2.45 2.13
N PRO A 361 15.49 -2.26 0.81
CA PRO A 361 15.25 -0.95 0.22
C PRO A 361 14.03 -0.26 0.84
N ALA A 362 14.14 1.05 1.08
CA ALA A 362 13.02 1.85 1.56
C ALA A 362 11.95 2.01 0.46
N LEU A 363 10.69 1.82 0.84
CA LEU A 363 9.52 1.89 -0.02
C LEU A 363 8.33 2.54 0.70
N CYS A 364 7.53 3.29 -0.04
CA CYS A 364 6.17 3.66 0.34
C CYS A 364 5.16 2.70 -0.30
N THR A 365 4.35 2.04 0.53
CA THR A 365 3.22 1.23 0.08
C THR A 365 1.92 1.94 0.37
N ILE A 366 1.03 2.03 -0.63
CA ILE A 366 -0.29 2.64 -0.49
C ILE A 366 -1.34 1.54 -0.66
N LEU A 367 -2.09 1.27 0.40
CA LEU A 367 -3.25 0.37 0.34
C LEU A 367 -4.53 1.19 0.36
N PHE A 368 -5.32 1.13 -0.71
CA PHE A 368 -6.69 1.65 -0.67
C PHE A 368 -7.54 0.71 0.20
N MET A 369 -8.32 1.28 1.11
CA MET A 369 -9.28 0.56 1.95
C MET A 369 -10.66 1.19 1.84
N GLY A 370 -11.67 0.38 1.50
CA GLY A 370 -13.05 0.86 1.34
C GLY A 370 -14.09 -0.19 1.71
N GLY A 371 -15.28 0.27 2.11
CA GLY A 371 -16.44 -0.57 2.38
C GLY A 371 -17.46 -0.55 1.24
N ALA A 372 -17.77 -1.72 0.65
CA ALA A 372 -18.86 -1.85 -0.30
C ALA A 372 -20.21 -1.79 0.44
N GLY A 373 -20.84 -0.61 0.40
CA GLY A 373 -22.06 -0.30 1.12
C GLY A 373 -23.29 -1.11 0.67
N GLY A 374 -24.42 -0.93 1.37
CA GLY A 374 -25.69 -1.58 0.97
C GLY A 374 -26.15 -1.17 -0.43
N SER A 375 -25.97 0.10 -0.78
CA SER A 375 -26.29 0.67 -2.09
C SER A 375 -25.52 0.02 -3.24
N LEU A 376 -24.19 -0.09 -3.12
CA LEU A 376 -23.35 -0.73 -4.13
C LEU A 376 -23.76 -2.20 -4.32
N ARG A 377 -23.96 -2.92 -3.21
CA ARG A 377 -24.37 -4.33 -3.24
C ARG A 377 -25.78 -4.53 -3.81
N ALA A 378 -26.68 -3.55 -3.67
CA ALA A 378 -28.00 -3.58 -4.29
C ALA A 378 -27.93 -3.51 -5.81
N GLY A 379 -26.92 -2.85 -6.38
CA GLY A 379 -26.67 -2.92 -7.83
C GLY A 379 -26.15 -4.28 -8.31
N VAL A 380 -25.70 -5.16 -7.41
CA VAL A 380 -25.19 -6.48 -7.77
C VAL A 380 -26.27 -7.55 -7.67
N THR A 381 -27.14 -7.45 -6.65
CA THR A 381 -28.12 -8.48 -6.28
C THR A 381 -29.34 -7.85 -5.63
N GLU A 382 -30.52 -8.45 -5.78
CA GLU A 382 -31.75 -8.00 -5.12
C GLU A 382 -31.69 -8.07 -3.59
N ASN A 383 -30.86 -8.97 -3.03
CA ASN A 383 -30.67 -9.13 -1.60
C ASN A 383 -29.19 -8.92 -1.18
N PRO A 384 -28.78 -7.67 -0.91
CA PRO A 384 -27.38 -7.29 -0.63
C PRO A 384 -26.64 -8.11 0.43
N VAL A 385 -27.36 -8.64 1.43
CA VAL A 385 -26.73 -9.43 2.50
C VAL A 385 -26.23 -10.79 1.97
N ARG A 386 -26.90 -11.37 0.96
CA ARG A 386 -26.49 -12.65 0.38
C ARG A 386 -25.16 -12.55 -0.34
N LEU A 387 -24.89 -11.44 -1.03
CA LEU A 387 -23.56 -11.18 -1.61
C LEU A 387 -22.48 -11.14 -0.53
N THR A 388 -22.81 -10.58 0.65
CA THR A 388 -21.86 -10.51 1.77
C THR A 388 -21.51 -11.89 2.30
N TYR A 389 -22.51 -12.76 2.45
CA TYR A 389 -22.28 -14.15 2.82
C TYR A 389 -21.49 -14.90 1.74
N SER A 390 -21.82 -14.70 0.46
CA SER A 390 -21.11 -15.30 -0.67
C SER A 390 -19.63 -14.93 -0.71
N VAL A 391 -19.29 -13.66 -0.44
CA VAL A 391 -17.88 -13.22 -0.33
C VAL A 391 -17.21 -13.82 0.90
N ARG A 392 -17.90 -13.85 2.05
CA ARG A 392 -17.37 -14.42 3.30
C ARG A 392 -17.10 -15.92 3.20
N ASP A 393 -17.98 -16.65 2.51
CA ASP A 393 -17.89 -18.09 2.30
C ASP A 393 -17.00 -18.45 1.10
N SER A 394 -16.29 -17.45 0.54
CA SER A 394 -15.37 -17.58 -0.60
C SER A 394 -16.00 -18.17 -1.87
N LEU A 395 -17.32 -18.05 -2.02
CA LEU A 395 -18.06 -18.37 -3.24
C LEU A 395 -17.94 -17.24 -4.27
N THR A 396 -17.76 -16.02 -3.81
CA THR A 396 -17.53 -14.84 -4.65
C THR A 396 -16.14 -14.30 -4.44
N ARG A 397 -15.36 -14.28 -5.53
CA ARG A 397 -14.07 -13.61 -5.59
C ARG A 397 -14.26 -12.12 -5.86
N VAL A 398 -13.63 -11.29 -5.04
CA VAL A 398 -13.63 -9.84 -5.20
C VAL A 398 -12.29 -9.41 -5.79
N THR A 399 -12.33 -8.56 -6.81
CA THR A 399 -11.14 -7.86 -7.33
C THR A 399 -11.40 -6.36 -7.42
N CYS A 400 -10.33 -5.59 -7.59
CA CYS A 400 -10.38 -4.14 -7.80
C CYS A 400 -9.50 -3.79 -9.00
N GLY A 401 -10.10 -3.47 -10.14
CA GLY A 401 -9.34 -3.25 -11.38
C GLY A 401 -8.60 -4.51 -11.86
N GLY A 402 -9.13 -5.70 -11.51
CA GLY A 402 -8.47 -6.99 -11.74
C GLY A 402 -7.31 -7.32 -10.78
N ALA A 403 -6.96 -6.43 -9.84
CA ALA A 403 -6.01 -6.75 -8.78
C ALA A 403 -6.70 -7.56 -7.67
N PRO A 404 -6.00 -8.52 -7.03
CA PRO A 404 -6.55 -9.23 -5.88
C PRO A 404 -6.70 -8.28 -4.69
N VAL A 405 -7.73 -8.51 -3.88
CA VAL A 405 -8.00 -7.73 -2.68
C VAL A 405 -7.93 -8.62 -1.45
N TYR A 406 -7.59 -8.03 -0.31
CA TYR A 406 -7.83 -8.65 0.99
C TYR A 406 -9.21 -8.21 1.49
N VAL A 407 -10.11 -9.16 1.76
CA VAL A 407 -11.41 -8.88 2.38
C VAL A 407 -11.26 -8.90 3.90
N TRP A 408 -11.49 -7.75 4.53
CA TRP A 408 -11.40 -7.61 5.98
C TRP A 408 -12.54 -8.35 6.67
N PRO A 409 -12.26 -9.25 7.63
CA PRO A 409 -13.29 -9.99 8.33
C PRO A 409 -14.26 -9.08 9.09
N GLY A 410 -15.55 -9.41 9.07
CA GLY A 410 -16.56 -8.68 9.83
C GLY A 410 -17.88 -8.52 9.06
N GLY A 411 -18.66 -7.51 9.46
CA GLY A 411 -19.90 -7.15 8.78
C GLY A 411 -19.65 -6.33 7.52
N GLY A 412 -20.38 -6.63 6.44
CA GLY A 412 -20.21 -5.96 5.15
C GLY A 412 -19.05 -6.52 4.33
N ILE A 413 -18.71 -5.84 3.25
CA ILE A 413 -17.57 -6.19 2.39
C ILE A 413 -16.59 -5.02 2.46
N THR A 414 -15.71 -5.06 3.45
CA THR A 414 -14.58 -4.14 3.55
C THR A 414 -13.39 -4.79 2.87
N PHE A 415 -12.71 -4.09 1.98
CA PHE A 415 -11.57 -4.65 1.26
C PHE A 415 -10.39 -3.70 1.24
N MET A 416 -9.21 -4.27 1.06
CA MET A 416 -7.96 -3.56 0.83
C MET A 416 -7.33 -4.02 -0.48
N VAL A 417 -6.77 -3.08 -1.23
CA VAL A 417 -6.01 -3.37 -2.46
C VAL A 417 -4.71 -2.57 -2.46
N ASP A 418 -3.64 -3.21 -2.90
CA ASP A 418 -2.38 -2.54 -3.20
C ASP A 418 -2.48 -1.81 -4.53
N VAL A 419 -2.39 -0.48 -4.49
CA VAL A 419 -2.56 0.37 -5.68
C VAL A 419 -1.47 0.15 -6.72
N SER A 420 -0.31 -0.39 -6.34
CA SER A 420 0.79 -0.76 -7.26
C SER A 420 0.42 -1.95 -8.17
N ARG A 421 -0.60 -2.72 -7.78
CA ARG A 421 -1.06 -3.90 -8.53
C ARG A 421 -2.19 -3.60 -9.49
N MET A 422 -2.78 -2.42 -9.43
CA MET A 422 -3.90 -1.99 -10.27
C MET A 422 -3.39 -1.33 -11.56
N PRO A 423 -4.23 -1.18 -12.61
CA PRO A 423 -3.94 -0.23 -13.68
C PRO A 423 -3.82 1.20 -13.17
N GLU A 424 -2.99 2.02 -13.82
CA GLU A 424 -2.91 3.47 -13.51
C GLU A 424 -4.21 4.19 -13.89
N HIS A 425 -4.53 5.27 -13.18
CA HIS A 425 -5.77 6.05 -13.38
C HIS A 425 -7.04 5.21 -13.25
N ALA A 426 -7.01 4.20 -12.36
CA ALA A 426 -8.15 3.33 -12.09
C ALA A 426 -9.20 4.00 -11.19
N PHE A 427 -8.82 5.04 -10.44
CA PHE A 427 -9.68 5.73 -9.49
C PHE A 427 -10.25 7.01 -10.10
N GLY A 428 -11.34 7.49 -9.52
CA GLY A 428 -11.90 8.79 -9.82
C GLY A 428 -12.47 9.45 -8.57
N TYR A 429 -13.25 10.51 -8.74
CA TYR A 429 -13.91 11.18 -7.62
C TYR A 429 -15.30 11.69 -8.00
N VAL A 430 -16.04 12.14 -6.99
CA VAL A 430 -17.24 12.97 -7.16
C VAL A 430 -17.14 14.25 -6.32
N PRO A 431 -17.76 15.38 -6.74
CA PRO A 431 -17.66 16.68 -6.07
C PRO A 431 -18.17 16.72 -4.63
N THR A 432 -19.07 15.81 -4.25
CA THR A 432 -19.38 15.54 -2.84
C THR A 432 -18.27 14.62 -2.34
N PRO A 433 -17.21 15.14 -1.70
CA PRO A 433 -15.89 14.50 -1.73
C PRO A 433 -15.96 13.02 -1.36
N ALA A 434 -15.70 12.16 -2.35
CA ALA A 434 -15.70 10.72 -2.24
C ALA A 434 -14.91 10.16 -3.41
N LEU A 435 -14.14 9.11 -3.13
CA LEU A 435 -13.40 8.40 -4.17
C LEU A 435 -14.33 7.47 -4.94
N VAL A 436 -14.01 7.28 -6.20
CA VAL A 436 -14.62 6.29 -7.05
C VAL A 436 -13.59 5.21 -7.29
N ALA A 437 -13.90 3.97 -6.97
CA ALA A 437 -13.00 2.84 -7.16
C ALA A 437 -13.70 1.70 -7.91
N PRO A 438 -12.98 0.97 -8.77
CA PRO A 438 -13.51 -0.20 -9.44
C PRO A 438 -13.72 -1.34 -8.43
N ILE A 439 -14.77 -2.13 -8.59
CA ILE A 439 -14.94 -3.38 -7.84
C ILE A 439 -15.64 -4.41 -8.71
N GLU A 440 -15.11 -5.63 -8.71
CA GLU A 440 -15.65 -6.74 -9.48
C GLU A 440 -15.98 -7.93 -8.57
N PHE A 441 -17.11 -8.59 -8.83
CA PHE A 441 -17.56 -9.79 -8.14
C PHE A 441 -17.65 -10.95 -9.13
N THR A 442 -16.76 -11.94 -8.98
CA THR A 442 -16.73 -13.12 -9.85
C THR A 442 -17.15 -14.36 -9.08
N LEU A 443 -18.10 -15.12 -9.64
CA LEU A 443 -18.65 -16.34 -9.05
C LEU A 443 -19.27 -17.23 -10.14
N LYS A 444 -19.70 -18.44 -9.79
CA LYS A 444 -20.45 -19.28 -10.73
C LYS A 444 -21.79 -18.65 -11.07
N LEU A 445 -22.23 -18.79 -12.31
CA LEU A 445 -23.52 -18.25 -12.77
C LEU A 445 -24.70 -18.82 -11.96
N ALA A 446 -24.65 -20.10 -11.59
CA ALA A 446 -25.67 -20.73 -10.75
C ALA A 446 -25.72 -20.15 -9.33
N ASP A 447 -24.55 -19.87 -8.73
CA ASP A 447 -24.47 -19.26 -7.40
C ASP A 447 -24.98 -17.82 -7.44
N TYR A 448 -24.72 -17.08 -8.53
CA TYR A 448 -25.27 -15.75 -8.79
C TYR A 448 -26.79 -15.75 -8.88
N ALA A 449 -27.38 -16.71 -9.60
CA ALA A 449 -28.83 -16.87 -9.64
C ALA A 449 -29.40 -17.17 -8.23
N ALA A 450 -28.76 -18.07 -7.48
CA ALA A 450 -29.21 -18.47 -6.14
C ALA A 450 -29.19 -17.31 -5.12
N LEU A 451 -28.23 -16.39 -5.23
CA LEU A 451 -28.16 -15.23 -4.35
C LEU A 451 -29.14 -14.09 -4.73
N GLY A 452 -29.91 -14.24 -5.81
CA GLY A 452 -30.85 -13.21 -6.31
C GLY A 452 -30.19 -12.21 -7.25
N GLY A 453 -29.32 -12.69 -8.14
CA GLY A 453 -28.68 -11.89 -9.17
C GLY A 453 -29.65 -11.43 -10.25
N TYR A 454 -29.31 -10.33 -10.92
CA TYR A 454 -30.08 -9.76 -12.03
C TYR A 454 -29.90 -10.56 -13.32
N MET A 455 -30.48 -11.76 -13.37
CA MET A 455 -30.28 -12.71 -14.48
C MET A 455 -30.68 -12.14 -15.85
N ASP A 456 -31.72 -11.30 -15.90
CA ASP A 456 -32.19 -10.65 -17.13
C ASP A 456 -31.20 -9.61 -17.69
N HIS A 457 -30.20 -9.21 -16.90
CA HIS A 457 -29.14 -8.28 -17.28
C HIS A 457 -27.82 -8.97 -17.62
N VAL A 458 -27.75 -10.31 -17.52
CA VAL A 458 -26.54 -11.07 -17.85
C VAL A 458 -26.31 -11.05 -19.36
N ARG A 459 -25.11 -10.62 -19.78
CA ARG A 459 -24.67 -10.59 -21.17
C ARG A 459 -23.44 -11.46 -21.36
N SER A 460 -23.28 -12.10 -22.52
CA SER A 460 -22.04 -12.84 -22.81
C SER A 460 -20.86 -11.90 -23.00
N LEU A 461 -19.66 -12.35 -22.63
CA LEU A 461 -18.41 -11.63 -22.87
C LEU A 461 -18.25 -11.24 -24.35
N ASP A 462 -18.56 -12.15 -25.27
CA ASP A 462 -18.45 -11.87 -26.71
C ASP A 462 -19.31 -10.67 -27.16
N SER A 463 -20.49 -10.50 -26.55
CA SER A 463 -21.40 -9.41 -26.91
C SER A 463 -20.89 -8.01 -26.57
N ILE A 464 -19.83 -7.89 -25.74
CA ILE A 464 -19.28 -6.61 -25.29
C ILE A 464 -17.87 -6.31 -25.80
N MET A 465 -17.22 -7.29 -26.45
CA MET A 465 -15.86 -7.16 -26.97
C MET A 465 -15.78 -6.37 -28.28
N ASP A 466 -16.88 -6.36 -29.05
CA ASP A 466 -17.00 -5.66 -30.34
C ASP A 466 -17.53 -4.22 -30.20
N GLU A 467 -17.88 -3.79 -28.98
CA GLU A 467 -18.37 -2.43 -28.72
C GLU A 467 -17.22 -1.40 -28.80
N LYS A 468 -17.47 -0.28 -29.50
CA LYS A 468 -16.54 0.86 -29.55
C LYS A 468 -16.36 1.48 -28.16
N GLY A 469 -15.17 2.00 -27.86
CA GLY A 469 -14.90 2.70 -26.58
C GLY A 469 -14.30 1.82 -25.46
N ARG A 470 -13.74 0.64 -25.80
CA ARG A 470 -12.97 -0.20 -24.88
C ARG A 470 -11.48 0.10 -24.97
N ARG A 471 -10.80 0.17 -23.84
CA ARG A 471 -9.34 0.21 -23.75
C ARG A 471 -8.83 -1.16 -23.31
N ARG A 472 -7.99 -1.79 -24.13
CA ARG A 472 -7.33 -3.06 -23.76
C ARG A 472 -6.01 -2.75 -23.06
N LEU A 473 -5.82 -3.35 -21.89
CA LEU A 473 -4.58 -3.25 -21.13
C LEU A 473 -4.02 -4.65 -20.89
N SER A 474 -2.70 -4.77 -20.82
CA SER A 474 -2.06 -6.01 -20.37
C SER A 474 -2.39 -6.25 -18.91
N ALA A 475 -2.75 -7.50 -18.57
CA ALA A 475 -2.84 -7.90 -17.19
C ALA A 475 -1.47 -7.80 -16.51
N ASN A 476 -1.43 -7.33 -15.26
CA ASN A 476 -0.21 -7.40 -14.46
C ASN A 476 0.18 -8.88 -14.27
N PRO A 477 1.38 -9.31 -14.71
CA PRO A 477 1.79 -10.72 -14.67
C PRO A 477 1.91 -11.28 -13.24
N ASP A 478 2.16 -10.42 -12.24
CA ASP A 478 2.28 -10.81 -10.83
C ASP A 478 0.90 -10.96 -10.16
N ASN A 479 -0.17 -10.53 -10.83
CA ASN A 479 -1.52 -10.77 -10.35
C ASN A 479 -2.00 -12.15 -10.77
N PRO A 480 -2.58 -12.95 -9.84
CA PRO A 480 -3.28 -14.16 -10.24
C PRO A 480 -4.42 -13.78 -11.17
N TRP A 481 -4.54 -14.47 -12.31
CA TRP A 481 -5.60 -14.20 -13.27
C TRP A 481 -6.97 -14.22 -12.56
N PRO A 482 -7.81 -13.17 -12.69
CA PRO A 482 -9.03 -13.01 -11.90
C PRO A 482 -10.01 -14.19 -12.03
N LEU A 483 -10.02 -14.85 -13.18
CA LEU A 483 -10.88 -16.01 -13.45
C LEU A 483 -10.23 -17.35 -13.12
N SER A 484 -8.95 -17.38 -12.75
CA SER A 484 -8.32 -18.65 -12.33
C SER A 484 -8.83 -19.05 -10.94
N PRO A 485 -8.99 -20.36 -10.68
CA PRO A 485 -9.21 -20.86 -9.33
C PRO A 485 -8.05 -20.38 -8.44
N GLU A 486 -8.35 -19.89 -7.24
CA GLU A 486 -7.29 -19.65 -6.25
C GLU A 486 -6.58 -20.98 -6.01
N LYS A 487 -5.26 -21.02 -6.22
CA LYS A 487 -4.47 -22.19 -5.82
C LYS A 487 -4.67 -22.32 -4.31
N SER A 488 -5.34 -23.39 -3.87
CA SER A 488 -5.29 -23.78 -2.46
C SER A 488 -3.81 -23.83 -2.08
N SER A 489 -3.43 -23.11 -1.03
CA SER A 489 -2.11 -23.22 -0.40
C SER A 489 -1.98 -24.59 0.24
N SER A 490 -1.81 -25.62 -0.59
CA SER A 490 -1.45 -26.98 -0.20
C SER A 490 -0.38 -27.50 -1.14
N SER A 491 0.81 -26.93 -1.01
CA SER A 491 2.04 -27.62 -1.36
C SER A 491 3.12 -27.15 -0.39
N GLY A 492 3.24 -27.86 0.74
CA GLY A 492 4.50 -27.90 1.46
C GLY A 492 5.62 -28.32 0.50
N PRO A 493 6.88 -27.94 0.78
CA PRO A 493 7.98 -28.27 -0.10
C PRO A 493 8.02 -29.79 -0.26
N GLY A 494 7.82 -30.25 -1.49
CA GLY A 494 8.06 -31.62 -1.87
C GLY A 494 9.49 -31.97 -1.48
N SER A 495 9.61 -32.95 -0.60
CA SER A 495 10.84 -33.71 -0.44
C SER A 495 11.04 -34.52 -1.71
N ASP A 496 11.76 -33.96 -2.67
CA ASP A 496 12.41 -34.77 -3.71
C ASP A 496 13.72 -35.33 -3.16
N GLN A 497 13.90 -36.60 -3.49
CA GLN A 497 14.97 -37.51 -3.06
C GLN A 497 16.37 -37.07 -3.48
#